data_AF-A0A8I0AFR5-F1
#
_entry.id   AF-A0A8I0AFR5-F1
#
_cell.length_a   1.000
_cell.length_b   1.000
_cell.length_c   1.000
_cell.angle_alpha   90.00
_cell.angle_beta   90.00
_cell.angle_gamma   90.00
#
_symmetry.space_group_name_H-M   'P 1'
#
loop_
_entity.id
_entity.type
_entity.pdbx_description
1 polymer ?
#
loop_
_entity_poly.entity_id
_entity_poly.type
_entity_poly.pdbx_seq_one_letter_code
_entity_poly.pdbx_strand_id
1 'polypeptide(L)'
;MKTYYSFVYLDDNIIDGLYSQLFGDAVEICTMKEDTTNIDASIKSNLMNIIKSTILGQSKTSISEQEKMVISTSKKAQLLINHLKKEEISIQEIISHNQPFNESIYFVGKAYFVISDIYDEETGLSLFSNRLEDELRYIGNNTFVIVLESGNTKFIKQNCLDDKKNKDYLYGIMLHMSSPKMKKNIRHLTWRVERSKGFDFYIFGELIKCSEEYYKICPFAVWC
;
A
#
# COMPACT_ATOMS: atom_id res chain seq x y z
N MET A 1 -12.93 0.44 -23.01
CA MET A 1 -12.06 -0.67 -22.57
C MET A 1 -11.75 -0.43 -21.09
N LYS A 2 -12.22 -1.27 -20.15
CA LYS A 2 -11.97 -1.04 -18.71
C LYS A 2 -10.49 -1.31 -18.44
N THR A 3 -9.71 -0.28 -18.17
CA THR A 3 -8.29 -0.38 -17.79
C THR A 3 -8.21 -0.96 -16.39
N TYR A 4 -7.81 -2.23 -16.27
CA TYR A 4 -7.52 -2.84 -14.98
C TYR A 4 -6.10 -2.46 -14.56
N TYR A 5 -5.91 -2.05 -13.30
CA TYR A 5 -4.56 -1.86 -12.75
C TYR A 5 -3.76 -3.16 -12.83
N SER A 6 -2.54 -3.09 -13.35
CA SER A 6 -1.58 -4.19 -13.33
C SER A 6 -0.75 -4.10 -12.05
N PHE A 7 -1.21 -4.78 -11.01
CA PHE A 7 -0.56 -4.73 -9.70
C PHE A 7 0.79 -5.46 -9.70
N VAL A 8 1.81 -4.80 -9.17
CA VAL A 8 3.12 -5.39 -8.83
C VAL A 8 3.10 -5.97 -7.42
N TYR A 9 2.25 -5.46 -6.55
CA TYR A 9 2.08 -6.00 -5.21
C TYR A 9 0.62 -5.92 -4.81
N LEU A 10 0.12 -6.96 -4.15
CA LEU A 10 -1.22 -6.99 -3.61
C LEU A 10 -1.24 -7.83 -2.34
N ASP A 11 -1.63 -7.22 -1.24
CA ASP A 11 -1.92 -7.91 0.01
C ASP A 11 -3.37 -8.39 0.00
N ASP A 12 -3.57 -9.65 -0.41
CA ASP A 12 -4.90 -10.15 -0.67
C ASP A 12 -5.78 -10.16 0.60
N ASN A 13 -5.19 -10.45 1.76
CA ASN A 13 -5.88 -10.50 3.05
C ASN A 13 -6.37 -9.12 3.49
N ILE A 14 -5.51 -8.10 3.41
CA ILE A 14 -5.89 -6.73 3.80
C ILE A 14 -6.93 -6.16 2.83
N ILE A 15 -6.76 -6.38 1.53
CA ILE A 15 -7.73 -5.91 0.53
C ILE A 15 -9.10 -6.53 0.76
N ASP A 16 -9.16 -7.83 1.02
CA ASP A 16 -10.43 -8.52 1.28
C ASP A 16 -11.09 -8.03 2.59
N GLY A 17 -10.29 -7.79 3.64
CA GLY A 17 -10.75 -7.22 4.90
C GLY A 17 -11.32 -5.81 4.74
N LEU A 18 -10.56 -4.89 4.13
CA LEU A 18 -10.96 -3.50 3.91
C LEU A 18 -12.18 -3.41 2.99
N TYR A 19 -12.22 -4.22 1.93
CA TYR A 19 -13.37 -4.25 1.03
C TYR A 19 -14.63 -4.69 1.77
N SER A 20 -14.53 -5.72 2.61
CA SER A 20 -15.67 -6.19 3.39
C SER A 20 -16.12 -5.15 4.43
N GLN A 21 -15.21 -4.38 5.00
CA GLN A 21 -15.56 -3.32 5.95
C GLN A 21 -16.24 -2.11 5.27
N LEU A 22 -15.80 -1.72 4.07
CA LEU A 22 -16.30 -0.52 3.39
C LEU A 22 -17.51 -0.80 2.49
N PHE A 23 -17.60 -2.01 1.94
CA PHE A 23 -18.64 -2.39 0.98
C PHE A 23 -19.43 -3.63 1.40
N GLY A 24 -19.07 -4.32 2.48
CA GLY A 24 -19.77 -5.52 2.95
C GLY A 24 -21.20 -5.23 3.40
N ASP A 25 -21.46 -4.10 4.05
CA ASP A 25 -22.81 -3.64 4.37
C ASP A 25 -23.56 -3.14 3.11
N ALA A 26 -22.84 -2.71 2.07
CA ALA A 26 -23.46 -2.23 0.82
C ALA A 26 -24.01 -3.37 -0.05
N VAL A 27 -23.57 -4.62 0.16
CA VAL A 27 -24.17 -5.79 -0.52
C VAL A 27 -25.53 -6.15 0.10
N GLU A 28 -25.80 -5.81 1.36
CA GLU A 28 -27.17 -5.87 1.92
C GLU A 28 -28.05 -4.69 1.46
N ILE A 29 -27.46 -3.55 1.09
CA ILE A 29 -28.21 -2.33 0.73
C ILE A 29 -28.62 -2.30 -0.76
N CYS A 30 -27.92 -2.97 -1.67
CA CYS A 30 -28.31 -2.95 -3.10
C CYS A 30 -29.59 -3.74 -3.44
N THR A 31 -30.25 -4.38 -2.47
CA THR A 31 -31.58 -4.99 -2.66
C THR A 31 -32.70 -4.31 -1.88
N MET A 32 -32.41 -3.23 -1.14
CA MET A 32 -33.43 -2.55 -0.33
C MET A 32 -33.25 -1.04 -0.47
N LYS A 33 -34.23 -0.41 -1.14
CA LYS A 33 -34.50 1.03 -1.27
C LYS A 33 -34.03 1.69 -2.57
N GLU A 34 -34.92 1.62 -3.58
CA GLU A 34 -35.55 2.86 -4.00
C GLU A 34 -36.09 3.56 -2.75
N ASP A 35 -35.36 4.56 -2.25
CA ASP A 35 -35.97 5.68 -1.54
C ASP A 35 -34.91 6.77 -1.31
N THR A 36 -35.19 7.92 -1.91
CA THR A 36 -34.48 9.18 -1.74
C THR A 36 -34.34 9.55 -0.26
N THR A 37 -33.13 9.85 0.21
CA THR A 37 -32.87 10.94 1.17
C THR A 37 -31.38 11.16 1.36
N ASN A 38 -30.99 12.44 1.35
CA ASN A 38 -29.65 12.95 1.67
C ASN A 38 -29.12 12.37 2.98
N ILE A 39 -27.89 11.88 2.99
CA ILE A 39 -27.15 11.63 4.22
C ILE A 39 -25.88 12.48 4.18
N ASP A 40 -25.97 13.57 4.93
CA ASP A 40 -24.95 14.57 5.17
C ASP A 40 -23.95 14.12 6.26
N ALA A 41 -22.86 14.87 6.37
CA ALA A 41 -21.66 14.61 7.16
C ALA A 41 -21.88 14.29 8.66
N SER A 42 -21.72 13.01 9.05
CA SER A 42 -21.52 12.60 10.47
C SER A 42 -20.74 11.28 10.64
N ILE A 43 -20.42 10.57 9.54
CA ILE A 43 -19.86 9.20 9.61
C ILE A 43 -18.42 9.15 10.15
N LYS A 44 -17.71 10.29 10.25
CA LYS A 44 -16.27 10.32 10.60
C LYS A 44 -15.94 9.98 12.06
N SER A 45 -16.84 10.13 13.04
CA SER A 45 -16.49 9.86 14.45
C SER A 45 -16.94 8.50 14.98
N ASN A 46 -17.95 7.86 14.37
CA ASN A 46 -18.50 6.60 14.86
C ASN A 46 -17.78 5.35 14.33
N LEU A 47 -17.02 5.46 13.25
CA LEU A 47 -16.27 4.34 12.69
C LEU A 47 -15.24 3.77 13.71
N MET A 48 -14.60 4.64 14.50
CA MET A 48 -13.57 4.23 15.46
C MET A 48 -14.10 3.48 16.70
N ASN A 49 -15.35 3.72 17.11
CA ASN A 49 -15.91 3.04 18.29
C ASN A 49 -16.49 1.65 17.97
N ILE A 50 -16.90 1.40 16.72
CA ILE A 50 -17.42 0.10 16.29
C ILE A 50 -16.27 -0.92 16.06
N ILE A 51 -15.07 -0.44 15.70
CA ILE A 51 -13.89 -1.28 15.45
C ILE A 51 -13.47 -2.13 16.68
N LYS A 52 -13.80 -1.69 17.90
CA LYS A 52 -13.50 -2.45 19.13
C LYS A 52 -14.55 -3.48 19.54
N SER A 53 -15.81 -3.35 19.12
CA SER A 53 -16.91 -4.15 19.69
C SER A 53 -17.34 -5.37 18.85
N THR A 54 -17.04 -5.40 17.55
CA THR A 54 -17.54 -6.49 16.67
C THR A 54 -16.66 -7.76 16.69
N ILE A 55 -15.50 -7.77 17.37
CA ILE A 55 -14.62 -8.95 17.44
C ILE A 55 -15.17 -10.07 18.36
N LEU A 56 -16.23 -9.83 19.15
CA LEU A 56 -16.74 -10.79 20.13
C LEU A 56 -18.20 -11.24 19.93
N GLY A 57 -18.82 -10.92 18.79
CA GLY A 57 -20.26 -11.14 18.59
C GLY A 57 -20.61 -12.07 17.44
N GLN A 58 -20.93 -13.32 17.77
CA GLN A 58 -21.91 -14.20 17.11
C GLN A 58 -21.47 -15.02 15.90
N SER A 59 -21.27 -16.30 16.23
CA SER A 59 -21.49 -17.46 15.39
C SER A 59 -22.98 -17.68 15.10
N LYS A 60 -23.23 -18.29 13.92
CA LYS A 60 -24.47 -18.88 13.39
C LYS A 60 -25.54 -17.93 12.86
N THR A 61 -25.67 -17.94 11.53
CA THR A 61 -26.94 -18.23 10.85
C THR A 61 -26.68 -18.76 9.44
N SER A 62 -27.43 -19.79 9.10
CA SER A 62 -27.45 -20.51 7.83
C SER A 62 -28.55 -19.97 6.90
N ILE A 63 -28.33 -20.19 5.60
CA ILE A 63 -29.26 -20.13 4.45
C ILE A 63 -29.20 -18.84 3.61
N SER A 64 -28.58 -18.95 2.43
CA SER A 64 -29.23 -18.74 1.12
C SER A 64 -28.14 -18.83 0.04
N GLU A 65 -28.20 -19.86 -0.80
CA GLU A 65 -27.45 -19.97 -2.05
C GLU A 65 -27.91 -18.90 -3.03
N GLN A 66 -27.49 -17.66 -2.81
CA GLN A 66 -27.30 -16.72 -3.90
C GLN A 66 -25.89 -16.97 -4.42
N GLU A 67 -25.73 -17.18 -5.72
CA GLU A 67 -24.42 -17.15 -6.37
C GLU A 67 -23.75 -15.81 -6.05
N LYS A 68 -23.00 -15.76 -4.94
CA LYS A 68 -22.16 -14.62 -4.60
C LYS A 68 -21.20 -14.48 -5.75
N MET A 69 -21.39 -13.45 -6.57
CA MET A 69 -20.45 -13.11 -7.62
C MET A 69 -19.09 -12.89 -6.93
N VAL A 70 -18.19 -13.86 -7.04
CA VAL A 70 -16.89 -13.82 -6.36
C VAL A 70 -16.03 -12.78 -7.09
N ILE A 71 -16.10 -11.54 -6.63
CA ILE A 71 -15.29 -10.45 -7.17
C ILE A 71 -13.82 -10.75 -6.81
N SER A 72 -12.95 -10.79 -7.82
CA SER A 72 -11.50 -10.98 -7.59
C SER A 72 -10.90 -9.90 -6.69
N THR A 73 -9.88 -10.25 -5.90
CA THR A 73 -9.17 -9.31 -5.01
C THR A 73 -8.59 -8.11 -5.75
N SER A 74 -8.06 -8.28 -6.96
CA SER A 74 -7.62 -7.17 -7.81
C SER A 74 -8.75 -6.20 -8.16
N LYS A 75 -9.98 -6.70 -8.35
CA LYS A 75 -11.14 -5.86 -8.61
C LYS A 75 -11.62 -5.14 -7.35
N LYS A 76 -11.56 -5.80 -6.18
CA LYS A 76 -11.82 -5.16 -4.88
C LYS A 76 -10.83 -4.01 -4.62
N ALA A 77 -9.54 -4.23 -4.86
CA ALA A 77 -8.51 -3.21 -4.74
C ALA A 77 -8.79 -2.00 -5.65
N GLN A 78 -9.20 -2.21 -6.90
CA GLN A 78 -9.60 -1.11 -7.79
C GLN A 78 -10.76 -0.29 -7.24
N LEU A 79 -11.78 -0.93 -6.66
CA LEU A 79 -12.93 -0.25 -6.09
C LEU A 79 -12.51 0.58 -4.86
N LEU A 80 -11.69 0.00 -3.98
CA LEU A 80 -11.10 0.71 -2.82
C LEU A 80 -10.27 1.92 -3.27
N ILE A 81 -9.38 1.74 -4.25
CA ILE A 81 -8.54 2.80 -4.80
C ILE A 81 -9.42 3.93 -5.34
N ASN A 82 -10.42 3.61 -6.16
CA ASN A 82 -11.29 4.62 -6.75
C ASN A 82 -12.15 5.36 -5.70
N HIS A 83 -12.50 4.68 -4.60
CA HIS A 83 -13.23 5.29 -3.49
C HIS A 83 -12.38 6.24 -2.65
N LEU A 84 -11.09 5.91 -2.45
CA LEU A 84 -10.18 6.66 -1.58
C LEU A 84 -9.29 7.67 -2.31
N LYS A 85 -9.18 7.57 -3.64
CA LYS A 85 -8.34 8.45 -4.45
C LYS A 85 -8.85 9.89 -4.36
N LYS A 86 -7.95 10.79 -3.96
CA LYS A 86 -8.15 12.24 -3.99
C LYS A 86 -7.47 12.86 -5.21
N GLU A 87 -7.61 14.17 -5.38
CA GLU A 87 -6.91 14.92 -6.44
C GLU A 87 -5.38 14.92 -6.23
N GLU A 88 -4.94 14.94 -4.97
CA GLU A 88 -3.53 14.83 -4.59
C GLU A 88 -2.97 13.45 -4.97
N ILE A 89 -1.85 13.45 -5.69
CA ILE A 89 -1.17 12.22 -6.09
C ILE A 89 0.17 12.08 -5.36
N SER A 90 0.89 13.16 -5.04
CA SER A 90 2.21 13.05 -4.41
C SER A 90 2.10 12.64 -2.94
N ILE A 91 2.87 11.62 -2.52
CA ILE A 91 2.90 11.23 -1.09
C ILE A 91 3.44 12.36 -0.21
N GLN A 92 4.35 13.20 -0.73
CA GLN A 92 4.89 14.35 0.00
C GLN A 92 3.80 15.39 0.28
N GLU A 93 2.97 15.69 -0.71
CA GLU A 93 1.82 16.59 -0.56
C GLU A 93 0.80 16.01 0.44
N ILE A 94 0.52 14.71 0.34
CA ILE A 94 -0.37 14.02 1.29
C ILE A 94 0.15 14.19 2.73
N ILE A 95 1.47 14.05 2.96
CA ILE A 95 2.05 14.26 4.30
C ILE A 95 1.87 15.72 4.74
N SER A 96 2.19 16.70 3.89
CA SER A 96 2.09 18.12 4.22
C SER A 96 0.67 18.55 4.58
N HIS A 97 -0.34 18.12 3.80
CA HIS A 97 -1.74 18.52 4.02
C HIS A 97 -2.40 17.83 5.22
N ASN A 98 -1.85 16.71 5.69
CA ASN A 98 -2.38 15.98 6.84
C ASN A 98 -1.57 16.25 8.12
N GLN A 99 -0.75 17.32 8.16
CA GLN A 99 -0.16 17.78 9.41
C GLN A 99 -1.19 18.54 10.28
N PRO A 100 -1.16 18.36 11.60
CA PRO A 100 -0.34 17.40 12.34
C PRO A 100 -0.84 15.96 12.16
N PHE A 101 0.08 15.04 11.92
CA PHE A 101 -0.22 13.62 11.84
C PHE A 101 -0.43 13.04 13.24
N ASN A 102 -1.60 12.43 13.49
CA ASN A 102 -1.89 11.85 14.81
C ASN A 102 -1.20 10.48 14.99
N GLU A 103 -1.34 9.53 14.05
CA GLU A 103 -0.66 8.22 14.10
C GLU A 103 -0.42 7.67 12.67
N SER A 104 -1.48 7.37 11.92
CA SER A 104 -1.43 6.87 10.55
C SER A 104 -2.63 7.32 9.72
N ILE A 105 -2.54 7.23 8.38
CA ILE A 105 -3.67 7.45 7.45
C ILE A 105 -3.67 6.43 6.32
N TYR A 106 -4.85 6.04 5.85
CA TYR A 106 -4.98 5.36 4.56
C TYR A 106 -4.94 6.37 3.42
N PHE A 107 -4.17 6.04 2.38
CA PHE A 107 -3.94 6.95 1.27
C PHE A 107 -3.82 6.19 -0.06
N VAL A 108 -4.10 6.93 -1.13
CA VAL A 108 -3.74 6.57 -2.49
C VAL A 108 -2.81 7.66 -3.02
N GLY A 109 -1.59 7.31 -3.39
CA GLY A 109 -0.60 8.29 -3.82
C GLY A 109 0.45 7.68 -4.75
N LYS A 110 1.46 8.49 -5.08
CA LYS A 110 2.58 8.17 -5.97
C LYS A 110 3.85 8.81 -5.42
N ALA A 111 4.94 8.07 -5.52
CA ALA A 111 6.27 8.64 -5.36
C ALA A 111 7.28 7.84 -6.20
N TYR A 112 8.44 8.45 -6.43
CA TYR A 112 9.60 7.76 -6.97
C TYR A 112 10.37 7.10 -5.82
N PHE A 113 10.59 5.81 -5.91
CA PHE A 113 11.30 5.02 -4.90
C PHE A 113 12.57 4.41 -5.49
N VAL A 114 13.62 4.33 -4.68
CA VAL A 114 14.86 3.63 -5.00
C VAL A 114 15.04 2.42 -4.09
N ILE A 115 15.60 1.32 -4.60
CA ILE A 115 15.91 0.15 -3.79
C ILE A 115 17.11 0.47 -2.90
N SER A 116 16.90 0.54 -1.58
CA SER A 116 18.00 0.76 -0.63
C SER A 116 18.57 -0.52 -0.08
N ASP A 117 17.74 -1.55 0.09
CA ASP A 117 18.17 -2.87 0.54
C ASP A 117 17.19 -3.99 0.13
N ILE A 118 17.64 -5.23 0.22
CA ILE A 118 16.80 -6.42 0.19
C ILE A 118 17.29 -7.33 1.31
N TYR A 119 16.42 -7.71 2.23
CA TYR A 119 16.78 -8.65 3.29
C TYR A 119 16.05 -9.98 3.13
N ASP A 120 16.75 -11.04 3.52
CA ASP A 120 16.16 -12.36 3.68
C ASP A 120 15.26 -12.36 4.92
N GLU A 121 14.00 -12.78 4.75
CA GLU A 121 12.96 -12.63 5.78
C GLU A 121 13.21 -13.58 6.97
N GLU A 122 13.87 -14.72 6.74
CA GLU A 122 14.16 -15.70 7.80
C GLU A 122 15.35 -15.29 8.65
N THR A 123 16.43 -14.84 8.00
CA THR A 123 17.70 -14.52 8.68
C THR A 123 17.83 -13.05 9.08
N GLY A 124 17.04 -12.16 8.47
CA GLY A 124 17.14 -10.71 8.65
C GLY A 124 18.40 -10.09 8.04
N LEU A 125 19.20 -10.88 7.32
CA LEU A 125 20.45 -10.41 6.72
C LEU A 125 20.21 -9.72 5.38
N SER A 126 20.91 -8.61 5.16
CA SER A 126 20.94 -7.93 3.86
C SER A 126 21.58 -8.83 2.79
N LEU A 127 20.90 -8.95 1.66
CA LEU A 127 21.38 -9.64 0.46
C LEU A 127 22.39 -8.79 -0.34
N PHE A 128 22.44 -7.47 -0.13
CA PHE A 128 23.47 -6.63 -0.73
C PHE A 128 24.81 -6.74 0.00
N SER A 129 24.82 -7.09 1.29
CA SER A 129 26.02 -7.10 2.17
C SER A 129 26.72 -5.73 2.21
N ASN A 130 27.86 -5.59 2.90
CA ASN A 130 28.63 -4.33 2.98
C ASN A 130 29.34 -3.93 1.66
N ARG A 131 28.92 -4.45 0.50
CA ARG A 131 29.60 -4.26 -0.79
C ARG A 131 28.90 -3.20 -1.65
N LEU A 132 29.70 -2.55 -2.50
CA LEU A 132 29.35 -1.38 -3.31
C LEU A 132 28.20 -1.61 -4.31
N GLU A 133 27.66 -0.49 -4.78
CA GLU A 133 26.30 -0.25 -5.29
C GLU A 133 25.92 -0.95 -6.61
N ASP A 134 26.88 -1.52 -7.33
CA ASP A 134 26.69 -1.99 -8.72
C ASP A 134 26.57 -3.53 -8.87
N GLU A 135 26.54 -4.30 -7.77
CA GLU A 135 26.45 -5.76 -7.86
C GLU A 135 25.01 -6.22 -8.10
N LEU A 136 24.72 -6.70 -9.31
CA LEU A 136 23.49 -7.42 -9.64
C LEU A 136 23.33 -8.65 -8.74
N ARG A 137 22.27 -8.69 -7.94
CA ARG A 137 21.95 -9.85 -7.08
C ARG A 137 20.87 -10.74 -7.69
N TYR A 138 21.13 -12.04 -7.65
CA TYR A 138 20.11 -13.08 -7.84
C TYR A 138 19.44 -13.32 -6.49
N ILE A 139 18.13 -13.10 -6.46
CA ILE A 139 17.31 -13.46 -5.31
C ILE A 139 16.79 -14.86 -5.61
N GLY A 140 17.28 -15.85 -4.88
CA GLY A 140 16.80 -17.24 -5.01
C GLY A 140 15.33 -17.39 -4.61
N ASN A 141 14.85 -18.63 -4.49
CA ASN A 141 13.46 -18.93 -4.09
C ASN A 141 13.15 -18.61 -2.61
N ASN A 142 13.99 -17.84 -1.91
CA ASN A 142 13.79 -17.52 -0.50
C ASN A 142 12.68 -16.48 -0.34
N THR A 143 12.06 -16.43 0.85
CA THR A 143 11.23 -15.29 1.25
C THR A 143 12.11 -14.10 1.57
N PHE A 144 11.93 -13.01 0.85
CA PHE A 144 12.66 -11.75 1.02
C PHE A 144 11.72 -10.56 1.14
N VAL A 145 12.27 -9.44 1.61
CA VAL A 145 11.60 -8.14 1.62
C VAL A 145 12.48 -7.12 0.91
N ILE A 146 11.89 -6.39 -0.04
CA ILE A 146 12.53 -5.26 -0.69
C ILE A 146 12.27 -4.02 0.15
N VAL A 147 13.34 -3.28 0.47
CA VAL A 147 13.29 -1.98 1.13
C VAL A 147 13.50 -0.90 0.07
N LEU A 148 12.49 -0.04 -0.03
CA LEU A 148 12.41 1.05 -0.97
C LEU A 148 12.38 2.36 -0.20
N GLU A 149 13.19 3.33 -0.61
CA GLU A 149 13.26 4.64 0.02
C GLU A 149 12.88 5.74 -0.98
N SER A 150 12.29 6.82 -0.47
CA SER A 150 11.94 8.03 -1.23
C SER A 150 12.15 9.27 -0.37
N GLY A 151 12.44 10.41 -1.00
CA GLY A 151 12.54 11.70 -0.33
C GLY A 151 13.77 11.87 0.56
N ASN A 152 13.57 12.45 1.74
CA ASN A 152 14.61 12.98 2.62
C ASN A 152 15.35 11.92 3.46
N THR A 153 15.55 10.70 2.94
CA THR A 153 16.19 9.61 3.70
C THR A 153 17.71 9.67 3.65
N LYS A 154 18.37 9.02 4.62
CA LYS A 154 19.84 8.93 4.69
C LYS A 154 20.41 8.25 3.44
N PHE A 155 19.80 7.16 2.97
CA PHE A 155 20.28 6.44 1.79
C PHE A 155 20.26 7.32 0.54
N ILE A 156 19.14 8.01 0.29
CA ILE A 156 19.00 8.89 -0.88
C ILE A 156 20.00 10.04 -0.84
N LYS A 157 20.18 10.66 0.34
CA LYS A 157 21.16 11.73 0.55
C LYS A 157 22.60 11.29 0.32
N GLN A 158 22.92 10.03 0.51
CA GLN A 158 24.29 9.54 0.39
C GLN A 158 24.57 9.03 -1.02
N ASN A 159 23.58 8.39 -1.66
CA ASN A 159 23.82 7.52 -2.80
C ASN A 159 23.01 7.91 -4.06
N CYS A 160 22.12 8.90 -3.98
CA CYS A 160 21.21 9.25 -5.10
C CYS A 160 21.11 10.77 -5.37
N LEU A 161 22.08 11.57 -4.91
CA LEU A 161 22.06 13.04 -4.97
C LEU A 161 21.98 13.64 -6.38
N ASP A 162 22.50 12.94 -7.39
CA ASP A 162 22.52 13.40 -8.77
C ASP A 162 21.17 13.20 -9.50
N ASP A 163 20.26 12.40 -8.94
CA ASP A 163 18.98 12.12 -9.56
C ASP A 163 18.02 13.32 -9.37
N LYS A 164 17.71 14.01 -10.48
CA LYS A 164 16.76 15.14 -10.48
C LYS A 164 15.39 14.75 -9.91
N LYS A 165 15.03 13.46 -9.94
CA LYS A 165 13.78 12.96 -9.35
C LYS A 165 13.77 12.94 -7.82
N ASN A 166 14.93 13.10 -7.17
CA ASN A 166 15.10 12.99 -5.72
C ASN A 166 15.37 14.33 -5.00
N LYS A 167 15.20 15.47 -5.68
CA LYS A 167 15.58 16.78 -5.12
C LYS A 167 14.48 17.42 -4.25
N ASP A 168 14.91 18.01 -3.14
CA ASP A 168 14.17 18.93 -2.25
C ASP A 168 12.88 18.39 -1.60
N TYR A 169 12.85 17.10 -1.29
CA TYR A 169 11.75 16.54 -0.50
C TYR A 169 11.93 16.81 0.98
N LEU A 170 10.86 17.25 1.64
CA LEU A 170 10.85 17.56 3.07
C LEU A 170 10.88 16.29 3.93
N TYR A 171 10.18 15.24 3.50
CA TYR A 171 10.00 14.01 4.29
C TYR A 171 10.74 12.82 3.70
N GLY A 172 11.32 11.99 4.57
CA GLY A 172 11.85 10.67 4.24
C GLY A 172 10.76 9.61 4.32
N ILE A 173 10.66 8.77 3.30
CA ILE A 173 9.60 7.76 3.17
C ILE A 173 10.25 6.41 2.94
N MET A 174 9.88 5.40 3.73
CA MET A 174 10.30 4.02 3.53
C MET A 174 9.10 3.12 3.20
N LEU A 175 9.27 2.25 2.21
CA LEU A 175 8.29 1.28 1.74
C LEU A 175 8.90 -0.11 1.81
N HIS A 176 8.20 -1.05 2.46
CA HIS A 176 8.64 -2.44 2.55
C HIS A 176 7.69 -3.32 1.74
N MET A 177 8.24 -4.14 0.84
CA MET A 177 7.47 -5.05 -0.02
C MET A 177 7.94 -6.50 0.17
N SER A 178 7.12 -7.31 0.84
CA SER A 178 7.39 -8.74 1.02
C SER A 178 7.15 -9.54 -0.26
N SER A 179 8.09 -10.41 -0.60
CA SER A 179 8.05 -11.29 -1.77
C SER A 179 6.80 -12.18 -1.91
N PRO A 180 6.17 -12.71 -0.85
CA PRO A 180 4.98 -13.55 -1.01
C PRO A 180 3.76 -12.80 -1.59
N LYS A 181 3.74 -11.47 -1.47
CA LYS A 181 2.67 -10.59 -1.94
C LYS A 181 2.98 -9.97 -3.31
N MET A 182 4.18 -10.20 -3.85
CA MET A 182 4.56 -9.75 -5.18
C MET A 182 3.87 -10.60 -6.25
N LYS A 183 3.40 -9.96 -7.32
CA LYS A 183 2.72 -10.67 -8.43
C LYS A 183 3.72 -11.09 -9.51
N LYS A 184 3.45 -12.21 -10.19
CA LYS A 184 4.40 -12.93 -11.09
C LYS A 184 5.02 -12.11 -12.24
N ASN A 185 4.51 -10.93 -12.56
CA ASN A 185 4.92 -10.16 -13.75
C ASN A 185 6.19 -9.31 -13.55
N ILE A 186 6.85 -9.36 -12.39
CA ILE A 186 7.91 -8.38 -12.06
C ILE A 186 9.31 -8.98 -12.15
N ARG A 187 9.64 -9.58 -13.30
CA ARG A 187 10.96 -10.20 -13.54
C ARG A 187 12.13 -9.25 -13.25
N HIS A 188 11.94 -7.94 -13.41
CA HIS A 188 12.96 -6.92 -13.19
C HIS A 188 13.18 -6.56 -11.70
N LEU A 189 12.32 -7.05 -10.79
CA LEU A 189 12.48 -6.96 -9.32
C LEU A 189 12.89 -8.30 -8.69
N THR A 190 12.85 -9.42 -9.42
CA THR A 190 13.05 -10.75 -8.82
C THR A 190 14.32 -11.46 -9.26
N TRP A 191 14.87 -11.16 -10.45
CA TRP A 191 16.00 -11.94 -10.99
C TRP A 191 17.35 -11.20 -10.95
N ARG A 192 17.34 -9.90 -11.27
CA ARG A 192 18.53 -9.06 -11.34
C ARG A 192 18.18 -7.70 -10.77
N VAL A 193 18.53 -7.50 -9.50
CA VAL A 193 18.23 -6.27 -8.79
C VAL A 193 19.52 -5.53 -8.51
N GLU A 194 19.50 -4.25 -8.86
CA GLU A 194 20.57 -3.29 -8.64
C GLU A 194 20.15 -2.41 -7.46
N ARG A 195 21.10 -2.12 -6.58
CA ARG A 195 20.88 -1.15 -5.51
C ARG A 195 20.68 0.22 -6.14
N SER A 196 19.92 1.11 -5.51
CA SER A 196 19.58 2.44 -6.05
C SER A 196 18.71 2.43 -7.32
N LYS A 197 18.28 1.26 -7.81
CA LYS A 197 17.35 1.19 -8.93
C LYS A 197 16.02 1.85 -8.58
N GLY A 198 15.61 2.79 -9.44
CA GLY A 198 14.44 3.63 -9.25
C GLY A 198 13.15 3.12 -9.89
N PHE A 199 12.02 3.44 -9.28
CA PHE A 199 10.67 3.06 -9.69
C PHE A 199 9.67 4.18 -9.42
N ASP A 200 8.87 4.53 -10.43
CA ASP A 200 7.70 5.38 -10.27
C ASP A 200 6.50 4.50 -9.86
N PHE A 201 6.15 4.50 -8.58
CA PHE A 201 5.06 3.66 -8.06
C PHE A 201 3.85 4.47 -7.65
N TYR A 202 2.68 3.98 -8.05
CA TYR A 202 1.42 4.29 -7.38
C TYR A 202 1.17 3.28 -6.27
N ILE A 203 0.68 3.78 -5.15
CA ILE A 203 0.51 3.02 -3.92
C ILE A 203 -0.87 3.29 -3.35
N PHE A 204 -1.52 2.21 -2.95
CA PHE A 204 -2.61 2.23 -1.98
C PHE A 204 -2.11 1.53 -0.72
N GLY A 205 -2.18 2.21 0.42
CA GLY A 205 -1.63 1.68 1.66
C GLY A 205 -1.95 2.56 2.86
N GLU A 206 -1.27 2.25 3.95
CA GLU A 206 -1.25 3.04 5.17
C GLU A 206 0.08 3.76 5.30
N LEU A 207 0.02 5.06 5.53
CA LEU A 207 1.16 5.91 5.84
C LEU A 207 1.22 6.11 7.35
N ILE A 208 2.34 5.72 7.96
CA ILE A 208 2.54 5.69 9.41
C ILE A 208 3.65 6.69 9.75
N LYS A 209 3.37 7.62 10.68
CA LYS A 209 4.38 8.56 11.15
C LYS A 209 5.35 7.86 12.09
N CYS A 210 6.64 7.87 11.75
CA CYS A 210 7.71 7.33 12.62
C CYS A 210 8.43 8.44 13.40
N SER A 211 8.54 9.63 12.81
CA SER A 211 9.02 10.87 13.45
C SER A 211 8.50 12.08 12.66
N GLU A 212 8.89 13.30 13.04
CA GLU A 212 8.48 14.51 12.31
C GLU A 212 8.86 14.50 10.83
N GLU A 213 10.01 13.92 10.49
CA GLU A 213 10.55 13.93 9.13
C GLU A 213 10.49 12.57 8.43
N TYR A 214 10.15 11.48 9.14
CA TYR A 214 10.22 10.12 8.60
C TYR A 214 8.90 9.37 8.72
N TYR A 215 8.51 8.74 7.60
CA TYR A 215 7.27 8.00 7.45
C TYR A 215 7.53 6.61 6.87
N LYS A 216 6.74 5.64 7.31
CA LYS A 216 6.73 4.28 6.77
C LYS A 216 5.43 4.03 6.04
N ILE A 217 5.51 3.33 4.91
CA ILE A 217 4.36 2.84 4.17
C ILE A 217 4.20 1.35 4.42
N CYS A 218 3.00 0.96 4.85
CA CYS A 218 2.50 -0.40 4.78
C CYS A 218 1.63 -0.53 3.51
N PRO A 219 2.16 -1.10 2.41
CA PRO A 219 1.42 -1.15 1.15
C PRO A 219 0.34 -2.23 1.18
N PHE A 220 -0.83 -1.92 0.63
CA PHE A 220 -1.89 -2.88 0.35
C PHE A 220 -1.92 -3.26 -1.12
N ALA A 221 -1.67 -2.28 -2.00
CA ALA A 221 -1.51 -2.49 -3.43
C ALA A 221 -0.46 -1.52 -3.99
N VAL A 222 0.35 -2.01 -4.94
CA VAL A 222 1.31 -1.17 -5.68
C VAL A 222 1.16 -1.47 -7.17
N TRP A 223 1.18 -0.43 -8.01
CA TRP A 223 1.17 -0.55 -9.47
C TRP A 223 2.04 0.53 -10.12
N CYS A 224 2.32 0.34 -11.41
CA CYS A 224 3.07 1.27 -12.25
C CYS A 224 2.12 1.96 -13.24
#